data_AF-A0A1W7CY70-F1
#
_entry.id   AF-A0A1W7CY70-F1
#
_cell.length_a   1.000
_cell.length_b   1.000
_cell.length_c   1.000
_cell.angle_alpha   90.00
_cell.angle_beta   90.00
_cell.angle_gamma   90.00
#
_symmetry.space_group_name_H-M   'P 1'
#
loop_
_entity.id
_entity.type
_entity.pdbx_description
1 polymer ?
#
loop_
_entity_poly.entity_id
_entity_poly.type
_entity_poly.pdbx_seq_one_letter_code
_entity_poly.pdbx_strand_id
1 'polypeptide(L)'
;MNRDTPVPFVRDEGAGALLLALPEAFPWVRHLDAEEARTFTDELLEALSDAGPDAEEAVHRALVSWRATARINADPDQLRDAPRPLDGDDLGPVEVRE
;
A
#
# COMPACT_ATOMS: atom_id res chain seq x y z
N MET A 1 -34.58 -23.93 12.03
CA MET A 1 -33.35 -24.72 11.81
C MET A 1 -33.12 -24.73 10.30
N ASN A 2 -32.16 -24.07 9.66
CA ASN A 2 -31.10 -23.14 9.99
C ASN A 2 -31.09 -22.08 8.87
N ARG A 3 -30.85 -20.82 9.21
CA ARG A 3 -30.70 -19.73 8.23
C ARG A 3 -29.25 -19.72 7.77
N ASP A 4 -29.02 -20.28 6.58
CA ASP A 4 -27.80 -20.03 5.81
C ASP A 4 -27.91 -18.59 5.29
N THR A 5 -27.42 -17.65 6.11
CA THR A 5 -27.35 -16.25 5.74
C THR A 5 -25.93 -16.05 5.23
N PRO A 6 -25.70 -15.76 3.94
CA PRO A 6 -24.38 -15.35 3.49
C PRO A 6 -24.08 -14.04 4.20
N VAL A 7 -23.12 -14.06 5.14
CA VAL A 7 -22.65 -12.85 5.84
C VAL A 7 -21.98 -11.93 4.81
N PRO A 8 -22.57 -10.79 4.42
CA PRO A 8 -21.98 -9.94 3.41
C PRO A 8 -21.15 -8.84 4.08
N PHE A 9 -20.20 -9.17 4.96
CA PHE A 9 -19.44 -8.16 5.70
C PHE A 9 -18.13 -8.70 6.27
N VAL A 10 -17.03 -8.69 5.49
CA VAL A 10 -15.69 -8.84 6.11
C VAL A 10 -14.67 -7.86 5.51
N ARG A 11 -14.80 -7.47 4.24
CA ARG A 11 -13.77 -6.63 3.60
C ARG A 11 -13.75 -5.19 4.15
N ASP A 12 -14.91 -4.53 4.22
CA ASP A 12 -15.01 -3.12 4.64
C ASP A 12 -14.72 -2.93 6.14
N GLU A 13 -15.24 -3.83 6.98
CA GLU A 13 -14.96 -3.84 8.42
C GLU A 13 -13.50 -4.21 8.72
N GLY A 14 -12.93 -5.17 7.98
CA GLY A 14 -11.53 -5.55 8.09
C GLY A 14 -10.56 -4.44 7.67
N ALA A 15 -10.85 -3.75 6.57
CA ALA A 15 -10.07 -2.60 6.11
C ALA A 15 -10.12 -1.44 7.12
N GLY A 16 -11.30 -1.15 7.69
CA GLY A 16 -11.45 -0.13 8.74
C GLY A 16 -10.66 -0.45 10.01
N ALA A 17 -10.66 -1.70 10.47
CA ALA A 17 -9.87 -2.13 11.62
C ALA A 17 -8.35 -2.08 11.33
N LEU A 18 -7.94 -2.44 10.12
CA LEU A 18 -6.54 -2.39 9.71
C LEU A 18 -6.05 -0.93 9.64
N LEU A 19 -6.82 -0.02 9.04
CA LEU A 19 -6.53 1.43 8.99
C LEU A 19 -6.23 2.03 10.37
N LEU A 20 -6.93 1.58 11.41
CA LEU A 20 -6.70 2.02 12.78
C LEU A 20 -5.42 1.43 13.40
N ALA A 21 -5.03 0.22 13.00
CA ALA A 21 -3.84 -0.48 13.51
C ALA A 21 -2.56 -0.18 12.71
N LEU A 22 -2.68 0.24 11.45
CA LEU A 22 -1.54 0.53 10.57
C LEU A 22 -0.58 1.59 11.11
N PRO A 23 -1.02 2.70 11.75
CA PRO A 23 -0.09 3.68 12.31
C PRO A 23 0.75 3.13 13.48
N GLU A 24 0.23 2.15 14.23
CA GLU A 24 0.96 1.49 15.31
C GLU A 24 1.98 0.47 14.77
N ALA A 25 1.59 -0.30 13.75
CA ALA A 25 2.46 -1.29 13.10
C ALA A 25 3.50 -0.65 12.16
N PHE A 26 3.13 0.44 11.51
CA PHE A 26 3.88 1.12 10.46
C PHE A 26 3.87 2.64 10.70
N PRO A 27 4.79 3.16 11.54
CA PRO A 27 4.80 4.57 11.92
C PRO A 27 4.95 5.56 10.75
N TRP A 28 5.41 5.11 9.58
CA TRP A 28 5.54 5.94 8.39
C TRP A 28 4.19 6.27 7.75
N VAL A 29 3.13 5.49 8.02
CA VAL A 29 1.77 5.69 7.47
C VAL A 29 1.20 7.05 7.88
N ARG A 30 1.63 7.63 9.02
CA ARG A 30 1.23 8.98 9.46
C ARG A 30 1.62 10.10 8.49
N HIS A 31 2.54 9.82 7.56
CA HIS A 31 2.97 10.77 6.54
C HIS A 31 2.15 10.63 5.25
N LEU A 32 1.29 9.62 5.15
CA LEU A 32 0.32 9.51 4.07
C LEU A 32 -0.90 10.38 4.38
N ASP A 33 -1.53 10.91 3.33
CA ASP A 33 -2.86 11.50 3.42
C ASP A 33 -3.95 10.43 3.56
N ALA A 34 -5.20 10.86 3.74
CA ALA A 34 -6.32 9.96 3.99
C ALA A 34 -6.67 9.07 2.79
N GLU A 35 -6.45 9.55 1.56
CA GLU A 35 -6.70 8.79 0.34
C GLU A 35 -5.58 7.76 0.14
N GLU A 36 -4.33 8.17 0.29
CA GLU A 36 -3.15 7.31 0.21
C GLU A 36 -3.16 6.19 1.26
N ALA A 37 -3.52 6.50 2.52
CA ALA A 37 -3.62 5.50 3.57
C ALA A 37 -4.72 4.45 3.27
N ARG A 38 -5.81 4.88 2.64
CA ARG A 38 -6.88 3.98 2.19
C ARG A 38 -6.41 3.09 1.05
N THR A 39 -5.79 3.67 0.02
CA THR A 39 -5.26 2.90 -1.13
C THR A 39 -4.22 1.89 -0.67
N PHE A 40 -3.31 2.26 0.24
CA PHE A 40 -2.35 1.33 0.84
C PHE A 40 -3.05 0.16 1.54
N THR A 41 -4.12 0.43 2.30
CA THR A 41 -4.88 -0.61 3.01
C THR A 41 -5.55 -1.56 2.03
N ASP A 42 -6.14 -1.02 0.96
CA ASP A 42 -6.81 -1.80 -0.07
C ASP A 42 -5.79 -2.69 -0.82
N GLU A 43 -4.64 -2.15 -1.23
CA GLU A 43 -3.56 -2.91 -1.88
C GLU A 43 -2.97 -3.99 -0.97
N LEU A 44 -2.78 -3.70 0.32
CA LEU A 44 -2.29 -4.67 1.29
C LEU A 44 -3.30 -5.81 1.47
N LEU A 45 -4.59 -5.47 1.56
CA LEU A 45 -5.66 -6.46 1.69
C LEU A 45 -5.83 -7.27 0.42
N GLU A 46 -5.64 -6.67 -0.76
CA GLU A 46 -5.61 -7.35 -2.05
C GLU A 46 -4.45 -8.34 -2.13
N ALA A 47 -3.23 -7.92 -1.80
CA ALA A 47 -2.05 -8.79 -1.77
C ALA A 47 -2.20 -9.98 -0.80
N LEU A 48 -2.87 -9.76 0.34
CA LEU A 48 -3.22 -10.82 1.29
C LEU A 48 -4.40 -11.69 0.84
N SER A 49 -5.33 -11.15 0.05
CA SER A 49 -6.51 -11.87 -0.45
C SER A 49 -6.19 -12.74 -1.66
N ASP A 50 -5.32 -12.27 -2.55
CA ASP A 50 -4.83 -12.99 -3.73
C ASP A 50 -3.71 -13.99 -3.37
N ALA A 51 -3.69 -14.43 -2.11
CA ALA A 51 -2.65 -15.24 -1.51
C ALA A 51 -2.63 -16.67 -2.06
N GLY A 52 -2.18 -16.80 -3.30
CA GLY A 52 -1.43 -17.94 -3.76
C GLY A 52 -0.05 -18.00 -3.07
N PRO A 53 0.87 -18.85 -3.55
CA PRO A 53 2.21 -18.99 -2.96
C PRO A 53 3.04 -17.68 -2.93
N ASP A 54 2.68 -16.69 -3.74
CA ASP A 54 3.42 -15.43 -3.92
C ASP A 54 2.93 -14.27 -3.02
N ALA A 55 2.02 -14.55 -2.07
CA ALA A 55 1.44 -13.54 -1.17
C ALA A 55 2.49 -12.72 -0.42
N GLU A 56 3.55 -13.37 0.06
CA GLU A 56 4.63 -12.72 0.81
C GLU A 56 5.35 -11.66 -0.04
N GLU A 57 5.63 -11.99 -1.30
CA GLU A 57 6.30 -11.09 -2.25
C GLU A 57 5.39 -9.91 -2.63
N ALA A 58 4.10 -10.16 -2.85
CA ALA A 58 3.11 -9.12 -3.14
C ALA A 58 2.97 -8.14 -1.97
N VAL A 59 2.88 -8.65 -0.74
CA VAL A 59 2.83 -7.83 0.48
C VAL A 59 4.13 -7.05 0.66
N HIS A 60 5.29 -7.70 0.46
CA HIS A 60 6.59 -7.02 0.58
C HIS A 60 6.70 -5.86 -0.41
N ARG A 61 6.31 -6.09 -1.66
CA ARG A 61 6.28 -5.06 -2.71
C ARG A 61 5.39 -3.88 -2.31
N ALA A 62 4.17 -4.13 -1.84
CA ALA A 62 3.27 -3.07 -1.39
C ALA A 62 3.90 -2.25 -0.25
N LEU A 63 4.47 -2.91 0.76
CA LEU A 63 5.13 -2.24 1.88
C LEU A 63 6.32 -1.37 1.44
N VAL A 64 7.15 -1.87 0.50
CA VAL A 64 8.32 -1.13 -0.02
C VAL A 64 7.87 0.10 -0.80
N SER A 65 6.89 -0.05 -1.70
CA SER A 65 6.36 1.03 -2.52
C SER A 65 5.76 2.14 -1.67
N TRP A 66 4.85 1.81 -0.74
CA TRP A 66 4.17 2.81 0.09
C TRP A 66 5.09 3.47 1.11
N ARG A 67 6.12 2.76 1.57
CA ARG A 67 7.17 3.39 2.40
C ARG A 67 7.97 4.42 1.62
N ALA A 68 8.19 4.24 0.32
CA ALA A 68 8.83 5.24 -0.52
C ALA A 68 7.92 6.47 -0.67
N THR A 69 6.61 6.28 -0.90
CA THR A 69 5.62 7.37 -0.93
C THR A 69 5.58 8.16 0.37
N ALA A 70 5.47 7.49 1.51
CA ALA A 70 5.47 8.15 2.82
C ALA A 70 6.76 8.92 3.11
N ARG A 71 7.90 8.48 2.58
CA ARG A 71 9.17 9.21 2.71
C ARG A 71 9.17 10.50 1.90
N ILE A 72 8.59 10.48 0.69
CA ILE A 72 8.40 11.67 -0.14
C ILE A 72 7.45 12.65 0.57
N ASN A 73 6.33 12.16 1.11
CA ASN A 73 5.36 13.01 1.80
C ASN A 73 5.88 13.57 3.13
N ALA A 74 6.81 12.88 3.79
CA ALA A 74 7.48 13.36 4.99
C ALA A 74 8.47 14.51 4.73
N ASP A 75 8.92 14.68 3.49
CA ASP A 75 9.90 15.70 3.10
C ASP A 75 9.24 16.71 2.14
N PRO A 76 8.94 17.94 2.62
CA PRO A 76 8.20 18.93 1.82
C PRO A 76 8.98 19.41 0.58
N ASP A 77 10.31 19.26 0.54
CA ASP A 77 11.10 19.62 -0.63
C ASP A 77 11.06 18.49 -1.67
N GLN A 78 11.11 17.22 -1.23
CA GLN A 78 10.88 16.08 -2.13
C GLN A 78 9.44 16.05 -2.64
N LEU A 79 8.44 16.37 -1.82
CA LEU A 79 7.04 16.42 -2.22
C LEU A 79 6.79 17.50 -3.29
N ARG A 80 7.47 18.65 -3.21
CA ARG A 80 7.41 19.69 -4.24
C ARG A 80 8.02 19.26 -5.56
N ASP A 81 9.05 18.42 -5.50
CA ASP A 81 9.79 17.94 -6.66
C ASP A 81 9.19 16.66 -7.27
N ALA A 82 8.44 15.87 -6.50
CA ALA A 82 7.80 14.63 -6.95
C ALA A 82 6.86 14.76 -8.18
N PRO A 83 6.02 15.81 -8.31
CA PRO A 83 5.19 15.98 -9.50
C PRO A 83 5.98 16.53 -10.71
N ARG A 84 7.26 16.86 -10.55
CA ARG A 84 8.10 17.26 -11.69
C ARG A 84 8.22 16.07 -12.64
N PRO A 85 7.97 16.25 -13.95
CA PRO A 85 8.30 15.22 -14.92
C PRO A 85 9.76 14.80 -14.75
N LEU A 86 10.03 13.50 -14.76
CA LEU A 86 11.40 13.04 -14.96
C LEU A 86 11.83 13.61 -16.31
N ASP A 87 12.96 14.32 -16.36
CA ASP A 87 13.44 15.05 -17.54
C ASP A 87 13.94 14.08 -18.64
N GLY A 88 13.15 13.07 -19.02
CA GLY A 88 13.49 12.10 -20.07
C GLY A 88 14.84 11.40 -19.88
N ASP A 89 15.49 11.54 -18.72
CA ASP A 89 16.79 10.97 -18.44
C ASP A 89 16.66 9.46 -18.48
N ASP A 90 17.27 8.86 -19.51
CA ASP A 90 17.46 7.42 -19.60
C ASP A 90 18.35 7.00 -18.43
N LEU A 91 17.71 6.42 -17.39
CA LEU A 91 18.39 5.92 -16.19
C LEU A 91 19.19 4.63 -16.44
N GLY A 92 19.34 4.25 -17.71
CA GLY A 92 20.06 3.07 -18.15
C GLY A 92 19.15 1.83 -18.22
N PRO A 93 19.65 0.77 -18.85
CA PRO A 93 18.89 -0.47 -19.03
C PRO A 93 18.56 -1.11 -17.67
N VAL A 94 17.30 -1.48 -17.49
CA VAL A 94 16.85 -2.27 -16.35
C VAL A 94 17.29 -3.71 -16.56
N GLU A 95 18.27 -4.15 -15.78
CA GLU A 95 18.69 -5.56 -15.73
C GLU A 95 17.61 -6.37 -15.00
N VAL A 96 16.64 -6.88 -15.75
CA VAL A 96 15.72 -7.93 -15.26
C VAL A 96 16.49 -9.24 -15.18
N ARG A 97 16.74 -9.74 -13.97
CA ARG A 97 17.24 -11.09 -13.78
C ARG A 97 16.08 -12.07 -13.97
N GLU A 98 16.17 -12.88 -15.02
CA GLU A 98 15.34 -14.08 -15.24
C GLU A 98 15.70 -15.22 -14.28
#